data_AF-A0A559JX09-F1
#
_entry.id   AF-A0A559JX09-F1
#
_cell.length_a   1.000
_cell.length_b   1.000
_cell.length_c   1.000
_cell.angle_alpha   90.00
_cell.angle_beta   90.00
_cell.angle_gamma   90.00
#
_symmetry.space_group_name_H-M   'P 1'
#
loop_
_entity.id
_entity.type
_entity.pdbx_description
1 polymer ?
#
loop_
_entity_poly.entity_id
_entity_poly.type
_entity_poly.pdbx_seq_one_letter_code
_entity_poly.pdbx_strand_id
1 'polypeptide(L)' 'MNWTIHQTITIGQLRVNAVTNSSVLQIGSAGSIQALSQLYNTGGYTGPAPELNELSLVPLPNPT' A
#
# COMPACT_ATOMS: atom_id res chain seq x y z
N MET A 1 17.92 -11.20 -25.69
CA MET A 1 18.89 -11.21 -24.58
C MET A 1 18.68 -12.51 -23.82
N ASN A 2 19.68 -13.40 -23.76
CA ASN A 2 19.55 -14.68 -23.05
C ASN A 2 20.40 -14.62 -21.77
N TRP A 3 19.77 -14.84 -20.62
CA TRP A 3 20.41 -14.76 -19.32
C TRP A 3 20.24 -16.09 -18.60
N THR A 4 21.36 -16.75 -18.28
CA THR A 4 21.34 -17.94 -17.43
C THR A 4 21.84 -17.54 -16.05
N ILE A 5 20.94 -17.55 -15.06
CA ILE A 5 21.26 -17.18 -13.69
C ILE A 5 21.17 -18.44 -12.81
N HIS A 6 22.29 -18.81 -12.19
CA HIS A 6 22.34 -19.88 -11.19
C HIS A 6 22.47 -19.25 -9.80
N GLN A 7 21.44 -19.38 -8.96
CA GLN A 7 21.46 -18.86 -7.59
C GLN A 7 21.13 -19.97 -6.59
N THR A 8 21.97 -20.11 -5.58
CA THR A 8 21.65 -20.87 -4.37
C THR A 8 21.55 -19.87 -3.23
N ILE A 9 20.35 -19.71 -2.69
CA ILE A 9 20.07 -18.74 -1.62
C ILE A 9 19.53 -19.53 -0.43
N THR A 10 20.31 -19.58 0.64
CA THR A 10 19.91 -20.24 1.89
C THR A 10 19.62 -19.18 2.94
N ILE A 11 18.35 -19.08 3.35
CA ILE A 11 17.92 -18.11 4.36
C ILE A 11 17.48 -18.88 5.59
N GLY A 12 18.19 -18.70 6.71
CA GLY A 12 17.84 -19.32 7.99
C GLY A 12 16.63 -18.67 8.66
N GLN A 13 16.49 -17.35 8.54
CA GLN A 13 15.30 -16.62 8.97
C GLN A 13 15.20 -15.30 8.19
N LEU A 14 14.04 -14.99 7.64
CA LEU A 14 13.72 -13.66 7.11
C LEU A 14 12.51 -13.12 7.88
N ARG A 15 12.62 -11.93 8.47
CA ARG A 15 11.52 -11.29 9.19
C ARG A 15 11.32 -9.87 8.68
N VAL A 16 10.11 -9.61 8.18
CA VAL A 16 9.68 -8.29 7.72
C VAL A 16 8.61 -7.81 8.69
N ASN A 17 8.91 -6.75 9.45
CA ASN A 17 8.02 -6.27 10.52
C ASN A 17 6.85 -5.43 9.99
N ALA A 18 7.10 -4.61 8.98
CA ALA A 18 6.09 -3.77 8.36
C ALA A 18 6.48 -3.51 6.90
N VAL A 19 5.48 -3.37 6.05
CA VAL A 19 5.58 -2.96 4.66
C VAL A 19 4.66 -1.78 4.46
N THR A 20 5.13 -0.76 3.74
CA THR A 20 4.34 0.42 3.40
C THR A 20 3.92 0.36 1.92
N ASN A 21 3.09 1.31 1.48
CA ASN A 21 2.59 1.30 0.12
C ASN A 21 3.74 1.31 -0.89
N SER A 22 3.70 0.32 -1.78
CA SER A 22 4.67 0.11 -2.85
C SER A 22 6.07 -0.28 -2.38
N SER A 23 6.18 -0.98 -1.26
CA SER A 23 7.39 -1.72 -0.95
C SER A 23 7.51 -2.96 -1.83
N VAL A 24 8.68 -3.17 -2.43
CA VAL A 24 9.04 -4.44 -3.07
C VAL A 24 10.24 -5.02 -2.33
N LEU A 25 10.10 -6.26 -1.87
CA LEU A 25 11.21 -7.03 -1.31
C LEU A 25 11.53 -8.17 -2.26
N GLN A 26 12.70 -8.09 -2.91
CA GLN A 26 13.14 -9.10 -3.83
C GLN A 26 14.38 -9.84 -3.30
N ILE A 27 14.31 -11.18 -3.38
CA ILE A 27 15.39 -12.11 -3.07
C ILE A 27 15.69 -12.93 -4.33
N GLY A 28 16.94 -12.89 -4.78
CA GLY A 28 17.34 -13.46 -6.07
C GLY A 28 17.23 -12.46 -7.23
N SER A 29 17.52 -12.94 -8.44
CA SER A 29 17.70 -12.09 -9.61
C SER A 29 16.41 -11.42 -10.07
N ALA A 30 16.49 -10.09 -10.23
CA ALA A 30 15.42 -9.24 -10.71
C ALA A 30 15.69 -8.81 -12.15
N GLY A 31 14.63 -8.70 -12.95
CA GLY A 31 14.68 -7.95 -14.19
C GLY A 31 14.53 -6.45 -13.91
N SER A 32 13.38 -5.89 -14.23
CA SER A 32 13.01 -4.52 -13.84
C SER A 32 11.90 -4.58 -12.79
N ILE A 33 12.08 -3.90 -11.67
CA ILE A 33 11.06 -3.74 -10.64
C ILE A 33 10.58 -2.29 -10.71
N GLN A 34 9.28 -2.10 -10.91
CA GLN A 34 8.64 -0.78 -10.86
C GLN A 34 7.70 -0.75 -9.66
N ALA A 35 8.20 -0.21 -8.55
CA ALA A 35 7.44 0.01 -7.35
C ALA A 35 6.74 1.37 -7.43
N LEU A 36 5.45 1.39 -7.76
CA LEU A 36 4.69 2.62 -7.95
C LEU A 36 3.71 2.84 -6.79
N SER A 37 3.84 3.96 -6.09
CA SER A 37 2.91 4.38 -5.02
C SER A 37 2.18 5.64 -5.45
N GLN A 38 0.88 5.51 -5.70
CA GLN A 38 0.00 6.60 -6.10
C GLN A 38 -0.97 6.89 -4.97
N LEU A 39 -0.49 7.63 -3.97
CA LEU A 39 -1.29 8.09 -2.83
C LEU A 39 -1.96 9.41 -3.19
N TYR A 40 -3.16 9.31 -3.78
CA TYR A 40 -3.97 10.49 -4.08
C TYR A 40 -4.91 10.80 -2.93
N ASN A 41 -4.76 11.98 -2.35
CA ASN A 41 -5.69 12.55 -1.40
C ASN A 41 -6.84 13.26 -2.14
N THR A 42 -7.66 12.50 -2.86
CA THR A 42 -8.78 13.05 -3.65
C THR A 42 -9.87 13.70 -2.78
N GLY A 43 -9.83 13.49 -1.46
CA GLY A 43 -10.73 14.13 -0.49
C GLY A 43 -10.18 15.40 0.17
N GLY A 44 -8.97 15.86 -0.18
CA GLY A 44 -8.41 17.11 0.36
C GLY A 44 -8.12 17.10 1.87
N TYR A 45 -7.95 15.92 2.47
CA TYR A 45 -7.76 15.77 3.91
C TYR A 45 -6.38 16.30 4.34
N THR A 46 -6.32 17.39 5.08
CA THR A 46 -5.06 17.98 5.59
C THR A 46 -4.62 17.40 6.94
N GLY A 47 -5.45 16.53 7.53
CA GLY A 47 -5.19 15.88 8.80
C GLY A 47 -6.09 14.66 9.00
N PRO A 48 -6.00 13.99 10.15
CA PRO A 48 -6.90 12.91 10.53
C PRO A 48 -8.36 13.37 10.44
N ALA A 49 -9.27 12.44 10.12
CA ALA A 49 -10.70 12.74 10.15
C ALA A 49 -11.09 13.26 11.56
N PRO A 50 -11.92 14.32 11.66
CA PRO A 50 -12.43 14.78 12.94
C PRO A 50 -13.16 13.65 13.68
N GLU A 51 -13.05 13.63 15.00
CA GLU A 51 -13.88 12.77 15.86
C GLU A 51 -15.37 13.03 15.54
N LEU A 52 -16.15 11.97 15.38
CA LEU A 52 -17.58 12.08 15.14
C LEU A 52 -18.24 12.70 16.38
N ASN A 53 -18.57 14.00 16.30
CA ASN A 53 -19.57 14.57 17.17
C ASN A 53 -20.92 13.92 16.87
N GLU A 54 -21.70 13.68 17.93
CA GLU A 54 -23.02 13.02 17.94
C GLU A 54 -23.71 13.01 16.57
N LEU A 55 -23.99 11.81 16.06
CA LEU A 55 -24.65 11.60 14.78
C LEU A 55 -25.95 12.42 14.73
N SER A 56 -25.88 13.61 14.13
CA SER A 56 -27.06 14.33 13.66
C SER A 56 -27.62 13.52 12.51
N LEU A 57 -28.44 12.54 12.86
CA LEU A 57 -29.30 11.79 11.95
C LEU A 57 -30.34 12.77 11.41
N VAL A 58 -29.92 13.67 10.52
CA VAL A 58 -30.86 14.47 9.74
C VAL A 58 -31.69 13.47 8.93
N PRO A 59 -33.02 13.42 9.14
CA PRO A 59 -33.86 12.53 8.35
C PRO A 59 -33.71 12.87 6.87
N LEU A 60 -33.50 11.88 6.02
CA LEU A 60 -33.46 12.10 4.57
C LEU A 60 -34.78 12.75 4.14
N PRO A 61 -34.74 13.78 3.27
CA PRO A 61 -35.96 14.30 2.68
C PRO A 61 -36.66 13.17 1.93
N ASN A 62 -37.99 13.11 2.05
CA ASN A 62 -38.74 12.09 1.34
C ASN A 62 -38.47 12.20 -0.17
N PRO A 63 -38.23 11.08 -0.86
CA PRO A 63 -38.07 11.10 -2.30
C PRO A 63 -39.35 11.64 -2.95
N THR A 64 -39.19 12.61 -3.85
CA THR A 64 -40.26 13.14 -4.73
C THR A 64 -40.53 12.18 -5.87
#